data_AF-A0A1D8AYU0-F1
#
_entry.id   AF-A0A1D8AYU0-F1
#
_cell.length_a   1.000
_cell.length_b   1.000
_cell.length_c   1.000
_cell.angle_alpha   90.00
_cell.angle_beta   90.00
_cell.angle_gamma   90.00
#
_symmetry.space_group_name_H-M   'P 1'
#
loop_
_entity.id
_entity.type
_entity.pdbx_description
1 polymer ?
#
loop_
_entity_poly.entity_id
_entity_poly.type
_entity_poly.pdbx_seq_one_letter_code
_entity_poly.pdbx_strand_id
1 'polypeptide(L)'
;MVPPHAVNTKSTAAVLQAVRTAFAGIGGEASFPLLGRLFADVQDMFEGRYAGYQGIDMTYHDFEHTLQATLCLVHLLEGRSRTPDKPVLTIRDWELGVMAALLHDAGYLKANHDLEGTGAKYTFVHERRSCDFAREYLPRMGVTATEIDDICSAIICTGPRNKISQISFRSEQGRHFAFLLVTADYLAQMSAPDYLDKLPALYREFLEGFAFEQTPPEKRPYHSYRELLERTPGFWHDYVRPMLDFEAGGVHRYLTTAGQPNPYLQAVEANLSELRRRLQAGLV
;
A
#
# COMPACT_ATOMS: atom_id res chain seq x y z
N MET A 1 11.10 -4.38 17.30
CA MET A 1 10.36 -4.09 16.05
C MET A 1 10.80 -5.09 14.99
N VAL A 2 9.85 -5.71 14.27
CA VAL A 2 10.15 -6.71 13.23
C VAL A 2 10.61 -5.99 11.95
N PRO A 3 11.74 -6.37 11.33
CA PRO A 3 12.19 -5.80 10.06
C PRO A 3 11.18 -5.99 8.90
N PRO A 4 11.20 -5.14 7.86
CA PRO A 4 10.29 -5.25 6.71
C PRO A 4 10.35 -6.60 5.98
N HIS A 5 11.46 -7.33 6.08
CA HIS A 5 11.70 -8.56 5.31
C HIS A 5 11.77 -9.83 6.17
N ALA A 6 11.32 -9.77 7.43
CA ALA A 6 11.33 -10.95 8.31
C ALA A 6 10.27 -12.00 7.92
N VAL A 7 9.25 -11.59 7.16
CA VAL A 7 8.18 -12.45 6.65
C VAL A 7 8.29 -12.49 5.13
N ASN A 8 8.16 -13.68 4.55
CA ASN A 8 8.17 -13.84 3.10
C ASN A 8 6.86 -13.31 2.49
N THR A 9 6.90 -12.12 1.89
CA THR A 9 5.74 -11.47 1.26
C THR A 9 5.31 -12.09 -0.06
N LYS A 10 6.11 -13.00 -0.63
CA LYS A 10 5.70 -13.85 -1.77
C LYS A 10 4.78 -15.00 -1.37
N SER A 11 4.54 -15.19 -0.07
CA SER A 11 3.67 -16.23 0.47
C SER A 11 2.50 -15.63 1.23
N THR A 12 1.31 -15.67 0.61
CA THR A 12 0.05 -15.27 1.25
C THR A 12 -0.13 -15.92 2.62
N ALA A 13 0.21 -17.21 2.73
CA ALA A 13 0.10 -17.96 3.98
C ALA A 13 1.04 -17.42 5.07
N ALA A 14 2.27 -17.03 4.72
CA ALA A 14 3.21 -16.46 5.68
C ALA A 14 2.74 -15.10 6.18
N VAL A 15 2.24 -14.24 5.29
CA VAL A 15 1.69 -12.92 5.66
C VAL A 15 0.43 -13.07 6.50
N LEU A 16 -0.52 -13.93 6.10
CA LEU A 16 -1.72 -14.22 6.89
C LEU A 16 -1.36 -14.73 8.30
N GLN A 17 -0.35 -15.58 8.43
CA GLN A 17 0.11 -16.07 9.73
C GLN A 17 0.67 -14.93 10.60
N ALA A 18 1.44 -14.00 10.01
CA ALA A 18 1.93 -12.81 10.70
C ALA A 18 0.76 -11.91 11.16
N VAL A 19 -0.22 -11.66 10.29
CA VAL A 19 -1.43 -10.90 10.64
C VAL A 19 -2.20 -11.56 11.79
N ARG A 20 -2.42 -12.88 11.73
CA ARG A 20 -3.08 -13.62 12.83
C ARG A 20 -2.33 -13.53 14.15
N THR A 21 -1.00 -13.58 14.09
CA THR A 21 -0.14 -13.44 15.28
C THR A 21 -0.31 -12.06 15.92
N ALA A 22 -0.32 -11.00 15.10
CA ALA A 22 -0.54 -9.64 15.56
C ALA A 22 -1.95 -9.45 16.16
N PHE A 23 -2.99 -10.03 15.54
CA PHE A 23 -4.35 -10.01 16.08
C PHE A 23 -4.45 -10.75 17.42
N ALA A 24 -3.80 -11.91 17.59
CA ALA A 24 -3.76 -12.61 18.87
C ALA A 24 -3.12 -11.75 19.98
N GLY A 25 -2.11 -10.94 19.61
CA GLY A 25 -1.46 -9.98 20.53
C GLY A 25 -2.39 -8.92 21.12
N ILE A 26 -3.57 -8.71 20.52
CA ILE A 26 -4.62 -7.80 21.01
C ILE A 26 -5.91 -8.52 21.42
N GLY A 27 -5.91 -9.86 21.52
CA GLY A 27 -7.12 -10.66 21.82
C GLY A 27 -8.12 -10.75 20.66
N GLY A 28 -7.67 -10.58 19.42
CA GLY A 28 -8.46 -10.56 18.19
C GLY A 28 -8.60 -11.91 17.47
N GLU A 29 -8.43 -13.04 18.17
CA GLU A 29 -8.47 -14.38 17.56
C GLU A 29 -9.83 -14.71 16.92
N ALA A 30 -10.91 -14.09 17.40
CA ALA A 30 -12.24 -14.22 16.81
C ALA A 30 -12.29 -13.76 15.33
N SER A 31 -11.35 -12.92 14.90
CA SER A 31 -11.25 -12.43 13.51
C SER A 31 -10.56 -13.42 12.57
N PHE A 32 -10.00 -14.54 13.05
CA PHE A 32 -9.22 -15.47 12.20
C PHE A 32 -9.98 -16.07 11.01
N PRO A 33 -11.27 -16.43 11.12
CA PRO A 33 -12.07 -16.86 9.97
C PRO A 33 -12.27 -15.73 8.95
N LEU A 34 -12.55 -14.51 9.41
CA LEU A 34 -12.70 -13.33 8.57
C LEU A 34 -11.42 -13.04 7.78
N LEU A 35 -10.26 -13.02 8.47
CA LEU A 35 -8.95 -12.80 7.87
C LEU A 35 -8.61 -13.92 6.88
N GLY A 36 -8.88 -15.18 7.23
CA GLY A 36 -8.63 -16.32 6.34
C GLY A 36 -9.42 -16.21 5.04
N ARG A 37 -10.71 -15.87 5.13
CA ARG A 37 -11.56 -15.65 3.96
C ARG A 37 -11.08 -14.44 3.14
N LEU A 38 -10.79 -13.32 3.80
CA LEU A 38 -10.35 -12.09 3.14
C LEU A 38 -9.08 -12.31 2.31
N PHE A 39 -8.06 -12.95 2.87
CA PHE A 39 -6.82 -13.25 2.16
C PHE A 39 -7.05 -14.21 0.99
N ALA A 40 -7.90 -15.23 1.14
CA ALA A 40 -8.22 -16.15 0.07
C ALA A 40 -8.97 -15.46 -1.09
N ASP A 41 -10.02 -14.70 -0.77
CA ASP A 41 -10.82 -13.97 -1.76
C ASP A 41 -9.95 -12.97 -2.53
N VAL A 42 -9.08 -12.20 -1.84
CA VAL A 42 -8.17 -11.23 -2.49
C VAL A 42 -7.10 -11.92 -3.31
N GLN A 43 -6.51 -13.03 -2.84
CA GLN A 43 -5.59 -13.81 -3.66
C GLN A 43 -6.28 -14.30 -4.96
N ASP A 44 -7.51 -14.81 -4.86
CA ASP A 44 -8.28 -15.22 -6.03
C ASP A 44 -8.57 -14.04 -6.98
N MET A 45 -8.75 -12.82 -6.46
CA MET A 45 -8.91 -11.62 -7.29
C MET A 45 -7.64 -11.34 -8.12
N PHE A 46 -6.50 -11.25 -7.46
CA PHE A 46 -5.23 -10.95 -8.13
C PHE A 46 -4.76 -12.09 -9.06
N GLU A 47 -5.12 -13.34 -8.77
CA GLU A 47 -4.79 -14.50 -9.60
C GLU A 47 -5.86 -14.81 -10.68
N GLY A 48 -6.91 -13.98 -10.80
CA GLY A 48 -7.91 -14.10 -11.87
C GLY A 48 -8.90 -15.25 -11.70
N ARG A 49 -9.04 -15.77 -10.48
CA ARG A 49 -10.04 -16.78 -10.12
C ARG A 49 -11.32 -16.18 -9.55
N TYR A 50 -11.34 -14.89 -9.22
CA TYR A 50 -12.52 -14.19 -8.76
C TYR A 50 -13.44 -13.81 -9.94
N ALA A 51 -14.73 -14.13 -9.81
CA ALA A 51 -15.69 -13.91 -10.89
C ALA A 51 -15.75 -12.44 -11.32
N GLY A 52 -15.71 -12.21 -12.63
CA GLY A 52 -15.82 -10.87 -13.25
C GLY A 52 -14.49 -10.18 -13.54
N TYR A 53 -13.37 -10.68 -12.99
CA TYR A 53 -12.06 -10.03 -13.10
C TYR A 53 -10.99 -10.99 -13.63
N GLN A 54 -10.02 -10.42 -14.34
CA GLN A 54 -8.83 -11.11 -14.81
C GLN A 54 -7.73 -11.05 -13.75
N GLY A 55 -6.77 -11.97 -13.86
CA GLY A 55 -5.55 -11.89 -13.06
C GLY A 55 -4.76 -10.64 -13.39
N ILE A 56 -4.05 -10.11 -12.40
CA ILE A 56 -3.22 -8.93 -12.59
C ILE A 56 -2.04 -9.27 -13.51
N ASP A 57 -1.73 -8.38 -14.45
CA ASP A 57 -0.58 -8.48 -15.37
C ASP A 57 0.48 -7.39 -15.06
N MET A 58 0.30 -6.69 -13.95
CA MET A 58 1.24 -5.71 -13.42
C MET A 58 2.35 -6.40 -12.65
N THR A 59 3.54 -5.79 -12.64
CA THR A 59 4.76 -6.38 -12.08
C THR A 59 5.41 -5.53 -11.00
N TYR A 60 4.95 -4.29 -10.83
CA TYR A 60 5.27 -3.45 -9.70
C TYR A 60 4.12 -3.41 -8.69
N HIS A 61 2.93 -2.94 -9.09
CA HIS A 61 1.72 -3.00 -8.24
C HIS A 61 1.08 -4.39 -8.35
N ASP A 62 1.86 -5.42 -8.03
CA ASP A 62 1.44 -6.83 -8.03
C ASP A 62 0.82 -7.23 -6.67
N PHE A 63 0.42 -8.49 -6.55
CA PHE A 63 -0.14 -8.98 -5.28
C PHE A 63 0.90 -9.00 -4.14
N GLU A 64 2.19 -9.17 -4.45
CA GLU A 64 3.23 -9.09 -3.44
C GLU A 64 3.31 -7.70 -2.82
N HIS A 65 3.22 -6.64 -3.63
CA HIS A 65 3.17 -5.26 -3.12
C HIS A 65 1.99 -5.07 -2.15
N THR A 66 0.81 -5.57 -2.51
CA THR A 66 -0.37 -5.55 -1.62
C THR A 66 -0.11 -6.27 -0.29
N LEU A 67 0.60 -7.40 -0.32
CA LEU A 67 0.99 -8.14 0.88
C LEU A 67 2.09 -7.41 1.70
N GLN A 68 3.04 -6.74 1.04
CA GLN A 68 4.07 -5.90 1.69
C GLN A 68 3.42 -4.72 2.43
N ALA A 69 2.48 -4.00 1.79
CA ALA A 69 1.73 -2.91 2.39
C ALA A 69 0.89 -3.39 3.58
N THR A 70 0.24 -4.55 3.44
CA THR A 70 -0.54 -5.17 4.53
C THR A 70 0.34 -5.52 5.73
N LEU A 71 1.52 -6.10 5.51
CA LEU A 71 2.46 -6.42 6.59
C LEU A 71 2.98 -5.15 7.28
N CYS A 72 3.32 -4.10 6.51
CA CYS A 72 3.75 -2.82 7.06
C CYS A 72 2.66 -2.18 7.92
N LEU A 73 1.40 -2.20 7.44
CA LEU A 73 0.24 -1.70 8.18
C LEU A 73 0.08 -2.44 9.52
N VAL A 74 0.20 -3.77 9.52
CA VAL A 74 0.08 -4.55 10.75
C VAL A 74 1.20 -4.21 11.75
N HIS A 75 2.44 -4.03 11.30
CA HIS A 75 3.52 -3.57 12.19
C HIS A 75 3.25 -2.17 12.76
N LEU A 76 2.69 -1.25 11.97
CA LEU A 76 2.26 0.07 12.43
C LEU A 76 1.15 -0.05 13.49
N LEU A 77 0.15 -0.90 13.27
CA LEU A 77 -0.95 -1.15 14.20
C LEU A 77 -0.46 -1.77 15.51
N GLU A 78 0.45 -2.74 15.47
CA GLU A 78 1.09 -3.30 16.67
C GLU A 78 1.90 -2.25 17.42
N GLY A 79 2.63 -1.39 16.70
CA GLY A 79 3.30 -0.24 17.29
C GLY A 79 2.34 0.71 17.98
N ARG A 80 1.23 1.01 17.31
CA ARG A 80 0.17 1.89 17.77
C ARG A 80 -0.54 1.38 19.02
N SER A 81 -0.83 0.08 19.11
CA SER A 81 -1.54 -0.50 20.26
C SER A 81 -0.72 -0.50 21.54
N ARG A 82 0.61 -0.34 21.43
CA ARG A 82 1.52 -0.21 22.58
C ARG A 82 1.67 1.23 23.09
N THR A 83 1.02 2.21 22.46
CA THR A 83 1.07 3.62 22.90
C THR A 83 -0.24 4.06 23.55
N PRO A 84 -0.22 5.05 24.46
CA PRO A 84 -1.43 5.61 25.04
C PRO A 84 -2.17 6.60 24.11
N ASP A 85 -1.69 6.80 22.88
CA ASP A 85 -2.23 7.85 22.01
C ASP A 85 -3.70 7.56 21.66
N LYS A 86 -4.47 8.60 21.33
CA LYS A 86 -5.89 8.50 20.99
C LYS A 86 -6.15 8.74 19.49
N PRO A 87 -7.24 8.19 18.93
CA PRO A 87 -8.20 7.26 19.55
C PRO A 87 -7.57 5.89 19.82
N VAL A 88 -8.15 5.12 20.76
CA VAL A 88 -7.77 3.70 20.94
C VAL A 88 -8.41 2.92 19.81
N LEU A 89 -7.61 2.16 19.07
CA LEU A 89 -8.09 1.31 17.98
C LEU A 89 -8.61 -0.01 18.55
N THR A 90 -9.82 -0.38 18.16
CA THR A 90 -10.49 -1.63 18.49
C THR A 90 -10.04 -2.76 17.55
N ILE A 91 -10.41 -4.00 17.87
CA ILE A 91 -10.22 -5.14 16.95
C ILE A 91 -10.90 -4.87 15.60
N ARG A 92 -12.09 -4.23 15.61
CA ARG A 92 -12.79 -3.88 14.38
C ARG A 92 -12.00 -2.88 13.53
N ASP A 93 -11.36 -1.88 14.15
CA ASP A 93 -10.51 -0.94 13.42
C ASP A 93 -9.32 -1.64 12.75
N TRP A 94 -8.76 -2.69 13.39
CA TRP A 94 -7.72 -3.52 12.78
C TRP A 94 -8.24 -4.35 11.61
N GLU A 95 -9.44 -4.94 11.73
CA GLU A 95 -10.07 -5.69 10.64
C GLU A 95 -10.27 -4.79 9.42
N LEU A 96 -10.86 -3.62 9.62
CA LEU A 96 -11.05 -2.63 8.56
C LEU A 96 -9.69 -2.23 7.97
N GLY A 97 -8.67 -2.04 8.83
CA GLY A 97 -7.28 -1.72 8.45
C GLY A 97 -6.75 -2.67 7.40
N VAL A 98 -6.77 -3.96 7.73
CA VAL A 98 -6.32 -5.04 6.86
C VAL A 98 -7.18 -5.12 5.59
N MET A 99 -8.50 -4.89 5.68
CA MET A 99 -9.37 -4.86 4.49
C MET A 99 -8.97 -3.76 3.51
N ALA A 100 -8.68 -2.54 3.98
CA ALA A 100 -8.25 -1.50 3.07
C ALA A 100 -6.85 -1.76 2.50
N ALA A 101 -5.90 -2.24 3.30
CA ALA A 101 -4.56 -2.56 2.79
C ALA A 101 -4.61 -3.64 1.71
N LEU A 102 -5.43 -4.68 1.88
CA LEU A 102 -5.56 -5.73 0.87
C LEU A 102 -6.31 -5.28 -0.40
N LEU A 103 -7.10 -4.20 -0.32
CA LEU A 103 -7.94 -3.73 -1.42
C LEU A 103 -7.47 -2.40 -2.04
N HIS A 104 -6.44 -1.74 -1.50
CA HIS A 104 -6.05 -0.39 -1.94
C HIS A 104 -5.69 -0.35 -3.43
N ASP A 105 -5.12 -1.44 -3.95
CA ASP A 105 -4.73 -1.62 -5.35
C ASP A 105 -5.68 -2.49 -6.17
N ALA A 106 -6.82 -2.93 -5.60
CA ALA A 106 -7.82 -3.72 -6.34
C ALA A 106 -8.37 -2.98 -7.58
N GLY A 107 -8.25 -1.66 -7.61
CA GLY A 107 -8.61 -0.81 -8.73
C GLY A 107 -7.78 -1.03 -9.99
N TYR A 108 -6.62 -1.69 -9.89
CA TYR A 108 -5.86 -2.12 -11.06
C TYR A 108 -6.44 -3.35 -11.77
N LEU A 109 -7.28 -4.13 -11.08
CA LEU A 109 -7.91 -5.32 -11.67
C LEU A 109 -8.71 -4.94 -12.92
N LYS A 110 -8.50 -5.70 -14.00
CA LYS A 110 -9.26 -5.58 -15.23
C LYS A 110 -10.50 -6.46 -15.16
N ALA A 111 -11.64 -5.94 -15.60
CA ALA A 111 -12.84 -6.75 -15.79
C ALA A 111 -12.61 -7.76 -16.93
N ASN A 112 -13.35 -8.88 -16.95
CA ASN A 112 -13.18 -9.93 -17.98
C ASN A 112 -13.35 -9.46 -19.44
N HIS A 113 -14.09 -8.37 -19.66
CA HIS A 113 -14.28 -7.79 -21.00
C HIS A 113 -13.18 -6.80 -21.38
N ASP A 114 -12.32 -6.41 -20.45
CA ASP A 114 -11.23 -5.47 -20.68
C ASP A 114 -9.95 -6.20 -21.11
N LEU A 115 -9.78 -6.37 -22.42
CA LEU A 115 -8.72 -7.20 -23.00
C LEU A 115 -7.41 -6.44 -23.27
N GLU A 116 -7.34 -5.14 -22.95
CA GLU A 116 -6.20 -4.29 -23.32
C GLU A 116 -5.35 -3.87 -22.11
N GLY A 117 -4.03 -3.77 -22.34
CA GLY A 117 -3.07 -3.31 -21.33
C GLY A 117 -2.90 -4.28 -20.17
N THR A 118 -2.06 -3.91 -19.21
CA THR A 118 -1.77 -4.73 -18.02
C THR A 118 -2.74 -4.45 -16.87
N GLY A 119 -3.42 -3.31 -16.93
CA GLY A 119 -4.19 -2.72 -15.81
C GLY A 119 -3.59 -1.41 -15.34
N ALA A 120 -2.29 -1.18 -15.60
CA ALA A 120 -1.58 0.05 -15.27
C ALA A 120 -2.18 1.31 -15.93
N LYS A 121 -2.94 1.15 -17.02
CA LYS A 121 -3.76 2.23 -17.57
C LYS A 121 -4.68 2.90 -16.55
N TYR A 122 -5.03 2.22 -15.46
CA TYR A 122 -5.86 2.74 -14.38
C TYR A 122 -5.10 3.47 -13.28
N THR A 123 -3.77 3.66 -13.37
CA THR A 123 -2.93 4.30 -12.33
C THR A 123 -3.51 5.60 -11.79
N PHE A 124 -4.15 6.44 -12.60
CA PHE A 124 -4.65 7.75 -12.14
C PHE A 124 -6.07 7.75 -11.59
N VAL A 125 -6.73 6.59 -11.57
CA VAL A 125 -8.09 6.39 -11.06
C VAL A 125 -8.22 5.13 -10.21
N HIS A 126 -7.11 4.43 -9.93
CA HIS A 126 -7.12 3.13 -9.27
C HIS A 126 -7.73 3.25 -7.87
N GLU A 127 -7.48 4.32 -7.13
CA GLU A 127 -8.01 4.54 -5.79
C GLU A 127 -9.54 4.58 -5.81
N ARG A 128 -10.13 5.29 -6.78
CA ARG A 128 -11.58 5.36 -6.95
C ARG A 128 -12.15 4.01 -7.37
N ARG A 129 -11.47 3.29 -8.26
CA ARG A 129 -11.88 1.95 -8.68
C ARG A 129 -11.78 0.95 -7.54
N SER A 130 -10.76 1.02 -6.69
CA SER A 130 -10.60 0.24 -5.47
C SER A 130 -11.75 0.52 -4.50
N CYS A 131 -12.18 1.78 -4.36
CA CYS A 131 -13.37 2.13 -3.58
C CYS A 131 -14.65 1.51 -4.15
N ASP A 132 -14.83 1.53 -5.48
CA ASP A 132 -15.99 0.93 -6.13
C ASP A 132 -16.00 -0.59 -5.93
N PHE A 133 -14.83 -1.24 -6.03
CA PHE A 133 -14.66 -2.65 -5.71
C PHE A 133 -14.97 -2.96 -4.24
N ALA A 134 -14.45 -2.15 -3.31
CA ALA A 134 -14.70 -2.30 -1.88
C ALA A 134 -16.20 -2.18 -1.54
N ARG A 135 -16.93 -1.26 -2.19
CA ARG A 135 -18.39 -1.12 -2.05
C ARG A 135 -19.16 -2.34 -2.51
N GLU A 136 -18.68 -3.05 -3.53
CA GLU A 136 -19.31 -4.29 -4.00
C GLU A 136 -18.99 -5.49 -3.11
N TYR A 137 -17.72 -5.64 -2.72
CA TYR A 137 -17.20 -6.82 -2.05
C TYR A 137 -17.45 -6.83 -0.54
N LEU A 138 -17.13 -5.73 0.15
CA LEU A 138 -17.08 -5.70 1.62
C LEU A 138 -18.42 -5.87 2.34
N PRO A 139 -19.60 -5.55 1.77
CA PRO A 139 -20.88 -5.92 2.39
C PRO A 139 -21.00 -7.43 2.64
N ARG A 140 -20.40 -8.27 1.77
CA ARG A 140 -20.35 -9.73 1.93
C ARG A 140 -19.42 -10.18 3.06
N MET A 141 -18.59 -9.27 3.57
CA MET A 141 -17.68 -9.46 4.71
C MET A 141 -18.23 -8.86 6.01
N GLY A 142 -19.51 -8.40 6.00
CA GLY A 142 -20.15 -7.79 7.16
C GLY A 142 -19.68 -6.36 7.43
N VAL A 143 -19.18 -5.65 6.42
CA VAL A 143 -18.78 -4.24 6.54
C VAL A 143 -19.96 -3.33 6.20
N THR A 144 -20.22 -2.36 7.06
CA THR A 144 -21.30 -1.40 6.89
C THR A 144 -20.92 -0.31 5.89
N ALA A 145 -21.92 0.39 5.33
CA ALA A 145 -21.68 1.50 4.40
C ALA A 145 -20.78 2.60 5.01
N THR A 146 -20.96 2.92 6.30
CA THR A 146 -20.14 3.91 7.01
C THR A 146 -18.69 3.46 7.14
N GLU A 147 -18.44 2.19 7.45
CA GLU A 147 -17.08 1.65 7.52
C GLU A 147 -16.42 1.58 6.14
N ILE A 148 -17.20 1.29 5.09
CA ILE A 148 -16.73 1.35 3.70
C ILE A 148 -16.31 2.78 3.33
N ASP A 149 -17.03 3.81 3.77
CA ASP A 149 -16.62 5.21 3.54
C ASP A 149 -15.28 5.55 4.20
N ASP A 150 -15.02 5.04 5.40
CA ASP A 150 -13.73 5.22 6.10
C ASP A 150 -12.61 4.46 5.36
N ILE A 151 -12.86 3.22 4.91
CA ILE A 151 -11.92 2.45 4.06
C ILE A 151 -11.63 3.21 2.76
N CYS A 152 -12.66 3.73 2.09
CA CYS A 152 -12.50 4.47 0.83
C CYS A 152 -11.68 5.75 1.05
N SER A 153 -11.92 6.46 2.14
CA SER A 153 -11.15 7.67 2.49
C SER A 153 -9.67 7.34 2.70
N ALA A 154 -9.36 6.18 3.29
CA ALA A 154 -8.01 5.70 3.46
C ALA A 154 -7.35 5.30 2.13
N ILE A 155 -8.05 4.55 1.28
CA ILE A 155 -7.55 4.16 -0.05
C ILE A 155 -7.30 5.40 -0.91
N ILE A 156 -8.16 6.43 -0.84
CA ILE A 156 -7.92 7.67 -1.58
C ILE A 156 -6.62 8.35 -1.14
N CYS A 157 -6.20 8.23 0.13
CA CYS A 157 -4.92 8.80 0.58
C CYS A 157 -3.67 8.16 -0.03
N THR A 158 -3.75 6.94 -0.59
CA THR A 158 -2.57 6.27 -1.19
C THR A 158 -2.21 6.88 -2.55
N GLY A 159 -3.15 7.59 -3.18
CA GLY A 159 -2.94 8.21 -4.48
C GLY A 159 -1.91 9.35 -4.47
N PRO A 160 -0.91 9.36 -5.37
CA PRO A 160 0.17 10.35 -5.37
C PRO A 160 -0.29 11.77 -5.75
N ARG A 161 -1.51 11.92 -6.28
CA ARG A 161 -2.10 13.23 -6.61
C ARG A 161 -2.98 13.79 -5.48
N ASN A 162 -3.28 12.99 -4.48
CA ASN A 162 -4.21 13.36 -3.42
C ASN A 162 -3.46 14.11 -2.32
N LYS A 163 -4.08 15.19 -1.84
CA LYS A 163 -3.62 15.94 -0.68
C LYS A 163 -4.42 15.48 0.51
N ILE A 164 -3.78 14.81 1.46
CA ILE A 164 -4.45 14.28 2.66
C ILE A 164 -5.16 15.42 3.41
N SER A 165 -4.55 16.60 3.43
CA SER A 165 -5.14 17.84 3.98
C SER A 165 -6.47 18.27 3.35
N GLN A 166 -6.82 17.77 2.17
CA GLN A 166 -8.07 18.09 1.47
C GLN A 166 -9.14 16.99 1.59
N ILE A 167 -8.81 15.86 2.21
CA ILE A 167 -9.74 14.75 2.39
C ILE A 167 -10.56 14.98 3.67
N SER A 168 -11.88 14.88 3.54
CA SER A 168 -12.79 14.97 4.67
C SER A 168 -12.97 13.59 5.31
N PHE A 169 -12.54 13.45 6.56
CA PHE A 169 -12.73 12.23 7.32
C PHE A 169 -13.99 12.31 8.17
N ARG A 170 -14.77 11.23 8.20
CA ARG A 170 -16.00 11.15 8.99
C ARG A 170 -15.73 11.01 10.48
N SER A 171 -14.60 10.40 10.83
CA SER A 171 -14.19 10.10 12.20
C SER A 171 -12.68 10.28 12.38
N GLU A 172 -12.26 10.53 13.62
CA GLU A 172 -10.84 10.56 13.99
C GLU A 172 -10.16 9.19 13.80
N GLN A 173 -10.93 8.11 13.94
CA GLN A 173 -10.52 6.73 13.65
C GLN A 173 -10.23 6.55 12.16
N GLY A 174 -11.17 6.93 11.29
CA GLY A 174 -11.00 6.88 9.83
C GLY A 174 -9.83 7.74 9.36
N ARG A 175 -9.59 8.90 9.98
CA ARG A 175 -8.41 9.72 9.71
C ARG A 175 -7.09 9.02 10.10
N HIS A 176 -7.02 8.45 11.30
CA HIS A 176 -5.84 7.71 11.75
C HIS A 176 -5.54 6.50 10.89
N PHE A 177 -6.59 5.78 10.52
CA PHE A 177 -6.51 4.68 9.59
C PHE A 177 -5.85 5.14 8.28
N ALA A 178 -6.39 6.21 7.68
CA ALA A 178 -5.89 6.71 6.41
C ALA A 178 -4.40 7.06 6.48
N PHE A 179 -3.96 7.65 7.60
CA PHE A 179 -2.56 7.96 7.86
C PHE A 179 -1.70 6.69 7.97
N LEU A 180 -2.20 5.66 8.64
CA LEU A 180 -1.51 4.37 8.77
C LEU A 180 -1.39 3.68 7.41
N LEU A 181 -2.45 3.67 6.59
CA LEU A 181 -2.44 3.02 5.28
C LEU A 181 -1.49 3.70 4.29
N VAL A 182 -1.59 5.02 4.12
CA VAL A 182 -0.66 5.75 3.22
C VAL A 182 0.79 5.63 3.69
N THR A 183 1.03 5.61 5.01
CA THR A 183 2.37 5.37 5.55
C THR A 183 2.85 3.96 5.23
N ALA A 184 1.98 2.96 5.40
CA ALA A 184 2.31 1.57 5.12
C ALA A 184 2.66 1.35 3.65
N ASP A 185 1.87 1.93 2.75
CA ASP A 185 2.04 1.82 1.30
C ASP A 185 3.42 2.36 0.85
N TYR A 186 3.69 3.65 1.11
CA TYR A 186 4.97 4.25 0.74
C TYR A 186 6.18 3.54 1.36
N LEU A 187 6.09 3.15 2.65
CA LEU A 187 7.19 2.47 3.32
C LEU A 187 7.39 1.05 2.77
N ALA A 188 6.32 0.28 2.57
CA ALA A 188 6.40 -1.07 2.03
C ALA A 188 7.04 -1.06 0.63
N GLN A 189 6.57 -0.15 -0.23
CA GLN A 189 7.07 0.02 -1.57
C GLN A 189 8.58 0.29 -1.59
N MET A 190 9.04 1.33 -0.89
CA MET A 190 10.43 1.78 -1.00
C MET A 190 11.41 0.99 -0.12
N SER A 191 10.91 0.27 0.88
CA SER A 191 11.74 -0.60 1.71
C SER A 191 11.96 -1.98 1.09
N ALA A 192 11.17 -2.39 0.09
CA ALA A 192 11.24 -3.73 -0.50
C ALA A 192 12.68 -4.14 -0.89
N PRO A 193 13.08 -5.40 -0.65
CA PRO A 193 14.47 -5.83 -0.86
C PRO A 193 14.85 -5.86 -2.35
N ASP A 194 13.84 -6.00 -3.22
CA ASP A 194 13.92 -5.97 -4.67
C ASP A 194 13.42 -4.64 -5.26
N TYR A 195 13.29 -3.58 -4.44
CA TYR A 195 12.77 -2.27 -4.88
C TYR A 195 13.43 -1.77 -6.16
N LEU A 196 14.77 -1.81 -6.22
CA LEU A 196 15.51 -1.33 -7.40
C LEU A 196 15.30 -2.21 -8.64
N ASP A 197 15.09 -3.50 -8.45
CA ASP A 197 14.87 -4.45 -9.54
C ASP A 197 13.43 -4.33 -10.10
N LYS A 198 12.49 -3.80 -9.30
CA LYS A 198 11.11 -3.48 -9.70
C LYS A 198 10.98 -2.11 -10.40
N LEU A 199 11.93 -1.17 -10.28
CA LEU A 199 11.83 0.16 -10.93
C LEU A 199 11.63 0.16 -12.47
N PRO A 200 12.23 -0.76 -13.26
CA PRO A 200 11.89 -0.88 -14.69
C PRO A 200 10.43 -1.25 -14.96
N ALA A 201 9.80 -2.02 -14.07
CA ALA A 201 8.38 -2.34 -14.15
C ALA A 201 7.54 -1.10 -13.84
N LEU A 202 7.84 -0.38 -12.74
CA LEU A 202 7.17 0.87 -12.39
C LEU A 202 7.16 1.87 -13.55
N TYR A 203 8.31 2.04 -14.21
CA TYR A 203 8.41 2.96 -15.34
C TYR A 203 7.49 2.55 -16.50
N ARG A 204 7.39 1.25 -16.79
CA ARG A 204 6.49 0.73 -17.84
C ARG A 204 5.02 0.93 -17.48
N GLU A 205 4.66 0.71 -16.22
CA GLU A 205 3.30 0.96 -15.73
C GLU A 205 2.93 2.44 -15.86
N PHE A 206 3.83 3.35 -15.50
CA PHE A 206 3.61 4.77 -15.74
C PHE A 206 3.45 5.12 -17.23
N LEU A 207 4.24 4.51 -18.12
CA LEU A 207 4.08 4.73 -19.56
C LEU A 207 2.70 4.30 -20.08
N GLU A 208 2.18 3.15 -19.61
CA GLU A 208 0.83 2.69 -19.94
C GLU A 208 -0.22 3.67 -19.42
N GLY A 209 -0.12 4.08 -18.15
CA GLY A 209 -1.00 5.09 -17.54
C GLY A 209 -1.00 6.40 -18.33
N PHE A 210 0.16 6.93 -18.69
CA PHE A 210 0.26 8.17 -19.47
C PHE A 210 -0.31 8.02 -20.87
N ALA A 211 -0.15 6.86 -21.51
CA ALA A 211 -0.72 6.61 -22.83
C ALA A 211 -2.26 6.58 -22.77
N PHE A 212 -2.82 5.92 -21.76
CA PHE A 212 -4.27 5.82 -21.57
C PHE A 212 -4.93 7.18 -21.28
N GLU A 213 -4.34 7.97 -20.39
CA GLU A 213 -4.78 9.34 -20.11
C GLU A 213 -4.42 10.34 -21.23
N GLN A 214 -3.78 9.88 -22.31
CA GLN A 214 -3.29 10.72 -23.40
C GLN A 214 -2.44 11.90 -22.89
N THR A 215 -1.66 11.65 -21.83
CA THR A 215 -0.80 12.65 -21.20
C THR A 215 0.32 13.05 -22.17
N PRO A 216 0.38 14.31 -22.60
CA PRO A 216 1.43 14.79 -23.49
C PRO A 216 2.82 14.61 -22.88
N PRO A 217 3.86 14.28 -23.67
CA PRO A 217 5.22 14.06 -23.15
C PRO A 217 5.73 15.17 -22.23
N GLU A 218 5.46 16.43 -22.56
CA GLU A 218 5.89 17.61 -21.80
C GLU A 218 5.21 17.77 -20.43
N LYS A 219 4.11 17.05 -20.19
CA LYS A 219 3.39 17.03 -18.90
C LYS A 219 3.75 15.82 -18.04
N ARG A 220 4.59 14.90 -18.54
CA ARG A 220 5.00 13.71 -17.79
C ARG A 220 6.06 14.09 -16.75
N PRO A 221 6.02 13.52 -15.53
CA PRO A 221 6.99 13.78 -14.49
C PRO A 221 8.40 13.25 -14.81
N TYR A 222 8.50 12.31 -15.75
CA TYR A 222 9.75 11.70 -16.22
C TYR A 222 9.65 11.44 -17.73
N HIS A 223 10.74 11.70 -18.47
CA HIS A 223 10.84 11.52 -19.91
C HIS A 223 11.69 10.30 -20.30
N SER A 224 12.37 9.67 -19.34
CA SER A 224 13.13 8.44 -19.54
C SER A 224 13.17 7.60 -18.26
N TYR A 225 13.49 6.32 -18.39
CA TYR A 225 13.74 5.44 -17.24
C TYR A 225 14.88 5.98 -16.36
N ARG A 226 15.96 6.45 -16.99
CA ARG A 226 17.08 7.06 -16.29
C ARG A 226 16.67 8.29 -15.47
N GLU A 227 15.82 9.16 -16.03
CA GLU A 227 15.32 10.32 -15.29
C GLU A 227 14.45 9.91 -14.09
N LEU A 228 13.65 8.83 -14.21
CA LEU A 228 12.93 8.27 -13.06
C LEU A 228 13.91 7.84 -11.95
N LEU A 229 14.99 7.14 -12.30
CA LEU A 229 16.02 6.74 -11.34
C LEU A 229 16.69 7.94 -10.67
N GLU A 230 17.11 8.93 -11.46
CA GLU A 230 17.79 10.14 -10.96
C GLU A 230 16.89 10.97 -10.04
N ARG A 231 15.57 10.97 -10.27
CA ARG A 231 14.59 11.69 -9.43
C ARG A 231 14.08 10.90 -8.24
N THR A 232 14.28 9.58 -8.19
CA THR A 232 13.78 8.72 -7.10
C THR A 232 14.29 9.16 -5.71
N PRO A 233 15.56 9.56 -5.51
CA PRO A 233 15.99 10.13 -4.23
C PRO A 233 15.24 11.41 -3.85
N GLY A 234 14.98 12.30 -4.81
CA GLY A 234 14.20 13.53 -4.57
C GLY A 234 12.74 13.21 -4.23
N PHE A 235 12.14 12.22 -4.90
CA PHE A 235 10.80 11.73 -4.55
C PHE A 235 10.71 11.32 -3.07
N TRP A 236 11.73 10.64 -2.53
CA TRP A 236 11.77 10.33 -1.11
C TRP A 236 11.96 11.57 -0.22
N HIS A 237 13.03 12.33 -0.44
CA HIS A 237 13.45 13.40 0.48
C HIS A 237 12.54 14.63 0.42
N ASP A 238 12.02 14.96 -0.76
CA ASP A 238 11.27 16.18 -1.01
C ASP A 238 9.75 15.98 -0.97
N TYR A 239 9.28 14.73 -1.10
CA TYR A 239 7.84 14.41 -1.15
C TYR A 239 7.42 13.38 -0.11
N VAL A 240 7.89 12.12 -0.21
CA VAL A 240 7.40 11.04 0.67
C VAL A 240 7.73 11.32 2.13
N ARG A 241 8.98 11.68 2.45
CA ARG A 241 9.38 11.90 3.84
C ARG A 241 8.62 13.08 4.49
N PRO A 242 8.51 14.26 3.87
CA PRO A 242 7.65 15.33 4.37
C PRO A 242 6.17 14.90 4.52
N MET A 243 5.62 14.15 3.56
CA MET A 243 4.25 13.62 3.66
C MET A 243 4.10 12.74 4.92
N LEU A 244 5.03 11.80 5.14
CA LEU A 244 5.01 10.92 6.31
C LEU A 244 5.13 11.70 7.63
N ASP A 245 6.01 12.70 7.69
CA ASP A 245 6.28 13.49 8.89
C ASP A 245 5.13 14.46 9.23
N PHE A 246 4.51 15.06 8.22
CA PHE A 246 3.57 16.20 8.42
C PHE A 246 2.13 15.91 7.99
N GLU A 247 1.90 15.30 6.82
CA GLU A 247 0.53 15.08 6.31
C GLU A 247 -0.11 13.80 6.86
N ALA A 248 0.67 12.71 6.98
CA ALA A 248 0.23 11.45 7.57
C ALA A 248 0.46 11.39 9.09
N GLY A 249 0.60 12.55 9.75
CA GLY A 249 0.63 12.65 11.22
C GLY A 249 1.80 11.96 11.92
N GLY A 250 2.91 11.69 11.21
CA GLY A 250 4.11 11.09 11.81
C GLY A 250 3.91 9.67 12.34
N VAL A 251 2.92 8.94 11.83
CA VAL A 251 2.56 7.60 12.35
C VAL A 251 3.64 6.54 12.11
N HIS A 252 4.60 6.79 11.20
CA HIS A 252 5.77 5.95 11.04
C HIS A 252 6.58 5.78 12.33
N ARG A 253 6.44 6.68 13.31
CA ARG A 253 7.04 6.54 14.65
C ARG A 253 6.60 5.28 15.39
N TYR A 254 5.44 4.71 15.07
CA TYR A 254 4.98 3.45 15.66
C TYR A 254 5.85 2.26 15.24
N LEU A 255 6.64 2.42 14.16
CA LEU A 255 7.66 1.47 13.77
C LEU A 255 9.00 1.68 14.50
N THR A 256 9.06 2.55 15.50
CA THR A 256 10.28 2.86 16.24
C THR A 256 10.19 2.28 17.66
N THR A 257 11.26 1.63 18.11
CA THR A 257 11.44 1.25 19.52
C THR A 257 12.42 2.23 20.16
N ALA A 258 12.20 2.64 21.41
CA ALA A 258 13.07 3.60 22.08
C ALA A 258 14.54 3.18 22.01
N GLY A 259 15.41 4.08 21.57
CA GLY A 259 16.84 3.83 21.39
C GLY A 259 17.21 2.94 20.20
N GLN A 260 16.26 2.57 19.34
CA GLN A 260 16.48 1.79 18.13
C GLN A 260 16.01 2.57 16.90
N PRO A 261 16.69 2.42 15.75
CA PRO A 261 16.25 3.03 14.50
C PRO A 261 14.96 2.37 13.97
N ASN A 262 14.22 3.11 13.14
CA ASN A 262 13.06 2.58 12.43
C ASN A 262 13.55 1.67 11.27
N PRO A 263 13.24 0.35 11.30
CA PRO A 263 13.80 -0.60 10.33
C PRO A 263 13.28 -0.37 8.89
N TYR A 264 12.05 0.13 8.72
CA TYR A 264 11.52 0.47 7.39
C TYR A 264 12.26 1.67 6.80
N LEU A 265 12.44 2.74 7.59
CA LEU A 265 13.20 3.91 7.14
C LEU A 265 14.66 3.55 6.81
N GLN A 266 15.29 2.67 7.60
CA GLN A 266 16.64 2.19 7.29
C GLN A 266 16.71 1.42 5.96
N ALA A 267 15.74 0.54 5.69
CA ALA A 267 15.68 -0.20 4.44
C ALA A 267 15.48 0.73 3.23
N VAL A 268 14.61 1.75 3.35
CA VAL A 268 14.46 2.79 2.32
C VAL A 268 15.80 3.50 2.06
N GLU A 269 16.48 3.98 3.10
CA GLU A 269 17.76 4.69 2.94
C GLU A 269 18.85 3.79 2.36
N ALA A 270 18.86 2.49 2.71
CA ALA A 270 19.77 1.51 2.13
C ALA A 270 19.53 1.34 0.61
N ASN A 271 18.27 1.19 0.21
CA ASN A 271 17.89 1.10 -1.21
C ASN A 271 18.27 2.37 -1.99
N LEU A 272 18.02 3.56 -1.42
CA LEU A 272 18.40 4.83 -2.05
C LEU A 272 19.91 5.03 -2.14
N SER A 273 20.66 4.55 -1.13
CA SER A 273 22.13 4.58 -1.15
C SER A 273 22.68 3.66 -2.26
N GLU A 274 22.12 2.47 -2.41
CA GLU A 274 22.48 1.55 -3.49
C GLU A 274 22.12 2.12 -4.87
N LEU A 275 20.95 2.76 -5.02
CA LEU A 275 20.57 3.44 -6.26
C LEU A 275 21.58 4.52 -6.66
N ARG A 276 21.96 5.40 -5.72
CA ARG A 276 22.97 6.44 -5.95
C ARG A 276 24.31 5.84 -6.38
N ARG A 277 24.72 4.73 -5.75
CA ARG A 277 25.93 4.00 -6.13
C ARG A 277 25.85 3.46 -7.56
N ARG A 278 24.73 2.83 -7.95
CA ARG A 278 24.52 2.32 -9.32
C ARG A 278 24.55 3.46 -10.36
N LEU A 279 23.91 4.60 -10.07
CA LEU A 279 23.91 5.78 -10.95
C LEU A 279 25.31 6.38 -11.13
N GLN A 280 26.08 6.53 -10.04
CA GLN A 280 27.45 7.05 -10.08
C GLN A 280 28.41 6.13 -10.84
N ALA A 281 28.20 4.81 -10.75
CA ALA A 281 28.99 3.81 -11.44
C ALA A 281 28.57 3.56 -12.90
N GLY A 282 27.50 4.20 -13.39
CA GLY A 282 26.96 3.97 -14.74
C GLY A 282 26.41 2.55 -14.95
N LEU A 283 25.97 1.88 -13.87
CA LEU A 283 25.42 0.52 -13.90
C LEU A 283 23.92 0.49 -14.26
N VAL A 284 23.29 1.65 -14.34
CA VAL A 284 21.88 1.89 -14.70
C VAL A 284 21.74 3.14 -15.56
#